data_AF-A0A519XUX6-F1
#
_entry.id   AF-A0A519XUX6-F1
#
_cell.length_a   1.000
_cell.length_b   1.000
_cell.length_c   1.000
_cell.angle_alpha   90.00
_cell.angle_beta   90.00
_cell.angle_gamma   90.00
#
_symmetry.space_group_name_H-M   'P 1'
#
loop_
_entity.id
_entity.type
_entity.pdbx_description
1 polymer ?
#
loop_
_entity_poly.entity_id
_entity_poly.type
_entity_poly.pdbx_seq_one_letter_code
_entity_poly.pdbx_strand_id
1 'polypeptide(L)'
;LGSLLIDNSILNYLKRVYDTPNIVIAIASAVLAAWLYILGFRRKKSLSHLKFSNEAIVFSAILLTANAIAYFGKAIDNGSGNFSILILISVFIYGVLGYIFNSRLIWIFALISLGAWFGTETGYLSRWNYYFLGMNYPLRFVLFGAILTAASFIMKVKPKLAHFFQVTYIAGMVYLFVALWALSVFGNFASLEEWYSVRQLSLFYWALTSAAVCVASTVFGLKYHDDVAREFGITFLFLNLYTRYFEYFWDSWHKALFFAVLAASFWLIGRKAEKIWNVEFLTNIR
;
A
#
# COMPACT_ATOMS: atom_id res chain seq x y z
N LEU A 1 -19.50 -26.25 15.74
CA LEU A 1 -18.08 -26.60 15.44
C LEU A 1 -17.74 -28.03 15.83
N GLY A 2 -18.16 -28.54 16.99
CA GLY A 2 -17.91 -29.94 17.39
C GLY A 2 -18.63 -31.03 16.58
N SER A 3 -19.84 -30.79 16.04
CA SER A 3 -20.58 -31.80 15.26
C SER A 3 -20.09 -31.98 13.82
N LEU A 4 -19.39 -30.99 13.24
CA LEU A 4 -18.77 -31.05 11.91
C LEU A 4 -17.46 -31.86 11.92
N LEU A 5 -16.85 -32.06 13.08
CA LEU A 5 -15.59 -32.79 13.28
C LEU A 5 -15.79 -34.28 13.62
N ILE A 6 -17.04 -34.76 13.69
CA ILE A 6 -17.36 -36.18 13.98
C ILE A 6 -17.51 -37.00 12.69
N ASP A 7 -17.73 -36.33 11.55
CA ASP A 7 -17.86 -37.02 10.26
C ASP A 7 -16.48 -37.30 9.67
N ASN A 8 -16.05 -38.56 9.77
CA ASN A 8 -14.81 -39.08 9.19
C ASN A 8 -14.69 -38.80 7.68
N SER A 9 -15.81 -38.61 6.97
CA SER A 9 -15.82 -38.28 5.54
C SER A 9 -15.40 -36.83 5.30
N ILE A 10 -15.92 -35.90 6.09
CA ILE A 10 -15.53 -34.48 6.05
C ILE A 10 -14.08 -34.34 6.53
N LEU A 11 -13.69 -35.07 7.57
CA LEU A 11 -12.32 -35.08 8.10
C LEU A 11 -11.32 -35.65 7.10
N ASN A 12 -11.66 -36.72 6.38
CA ASN A 12 -10.82 -37.28 5.32
C ASN A 12 -10.78 -36.40 4.07
N TYR A 13 -11.87 -35.70 3.73
CA TYR A 13 -11.87 -34.71 2.66
C TYR A 13 -10.99 -33.50 3.02
N LEU A 14 -11.11 -32.99 4.25
CA LEU A 14 -10.24 -31.93 4.77
C LEU A 14 -8.78 -32.38 4.83
N LYS A 15 -8.49 -33.61 5.26
CA LYS A 15 -7.13 -34.20 5.22
C LYS A 15 -6.59 -34.29 3.80
N ARG A 16 -7.39 -34.75 2.82
CA ARG A 16 -6.98 -34.79 1.40
C ARG A 16 -6.69 -33.41 0.82
N VAL A 17 -7.49 -32.41 1.17
CA VAL A 17 -7.25 -31.02 0.79
C VAL A 17 -5.94 -30.50 1.44
N TYR A 18 -5.65 -30.93 2.68
CA TYR A 18 -4.42 -30.59 3.39
C TYR A 18 -3.17 -31.31 2.83
N ASP A 19 -3.33 -32.56 2.39
CA ASP A 19 -2.27 -33.41 1.80
C ASP A 19 -2.11 -33.19 0.29
N THR A 20 -2.87 -32.25 -0.30
CA THR A 20 -2.74 -31.95 -1.73
C THR A 20 -1.36 -31.33 -1.98
N PRO A 21 -0.54 -31.88 -2.90
CA PRO A 21 0.79 -31.35 -3.17
C PRO A 21 0.73 -29.87 -3.56
N ASN A 22 1.63 -29.05 -2.98
CA ASN A 22 1.70 -27.60 -3.24
C ASN A 22 1.71 -27.28 -4.74
N ILE A 23 2.39 -28.10 -5.55
CA ILE A 23 2.45 -27.92 -7.01
C ILE A 23 1.09 -28.09 -7.69
N VAL A 24 0.24 -28.98 -7.19
CA VAL A 24 -1.12 -29.20 -7.73
C VAL A 24 -1.99 -27.99 -7.42
N ILE A 25 -1.91 -27.45 -6.19
CA ILE A 25 -2.62 -26.22 -5.80
C ILE A 25 -2.16 -25.05 -6.67
N ALA A 26 -0.85 -24.94 -6.93
CA ALA A 26 -0.28 -23.90 -7.77
C ALA A 26 -0.82 -23.95 -9.21
N ILE A 27 -0.76 -25.13 -9.85
CA ILE A 27 -1.23 -25.33 -11.23
C ILE A 27 -2.74 -25.09 -11.32
N ALA A 28 -3.54 -25.67 -10.41
CA ALA A 28 -4.98 -25.49 -10.41
C ALA A 28 -5.37 -24.01 -10.25
N SER A 29 -4.69 -23.30 -9.33
CA SER A 29 -4.90 -21.86 -9.14
C SER A 29 -4.52 -21.06 -10.39
N ALA A 30 -3.41 -21.39 -11.05
CA ALA A 30 -2.97 -20.72 -12.27
C ALA A 30 -3.94 -20.92 -13.44
N VAL A 31 -4.44 -22.15 -13.64
CA VAL A 31 -5.42 -22.47 -14.68
C VAL A 31 -6.73 -21.72 -14.43
N LEU A 32 -7.24 -21.75 -13.20
CA LEU A 32 -8.45 -21.02 -12.83
C LEU A 32 -8.27 -19.50 -12.97
N ALA A 33 -7.11 -18.95 -12.58
CA ALA A 33 -6.80 -17.54 -12.76
C ALA A 33 -6.82 -17.15 -14.25
N ALA A 34 -6.16 -17.93 -15.12
CA ALA A 34 -6.14 -17.69 -16.56
C ALA A 34 -7.56 -17.72 -17.15
N TRP A 35 -8.38 -18.70 -16.75
CA TRP A 35 -9.78 -18.78 -17.18
C TRP A 35 -10.59 -17.56 -16.73
N LEU A 36 -10.46 -17.14 -15.46
CA LEU A 36 -11.17 -15.96 -14.94
C LEU A 36 -10.70 -14.66 -15.60
N TYR A 37 -9.41 -14.49 -15.91
CA TYR A 37 -8.94 -13.36 -16.69
C TYR A 37 -9.61 -13.33 -18.06
N ILE A 38 -9.56 -14.43 -18.81
CA ILE A 38 -10.21 -14.52 -20.13
C ILE A 38 -11.71 -14.21 -20.04
N LEU A 39 -12.40 -14.78 -19.05
CA LEU A 39 -13.82 -14.54 -18.80
C LEU A 39 -14.10 -13.07 -18.47
N GLY A 40 -13.35 -12.49 -17.54
CA GLY A 40 -13.50 -11.10 -17.11
C GLY A 40 -13.29 -10.13 -18.27
N PHE A 41 -12.31 -10.38 -19.13
CA PHE A 41 -12.06 -9.53 -20.29
C PHE A 41 -13.10 -9.70 -21.40
N ARG A 42 -13.59 -10.92 -21.65
CA ARG A 42 -14.71 -11.15 -22.57
C ARG A 42 -15.98 -10.45 -22.08
N ARG A 43 -16.30 -10.56 -20.79
CA ARG A 43 -17.46 -9.89 -20.18
C ARG A 43 -17.33 -8.37 -20.18
N LYS A 44 -16.13 -7.80 -20.01
CA LYS A 44 -15.94 -6.34 -20.14
C LYS A 44 -16.34 -5.82 -21.53
N LYS A 45 -16.20 -6.62 -22.59
CA LYS A 45 -16.63 -6.27 -23.95
C LYS A 45 -18.14 -6.45 -24.17
N SER A 46 -18.72 -7.56 -23.72
CA SER A 46 -20.14 -7.87 -23.97
C SER A 46 -21.11 -7.23 -22.98
N LEU A 47 -20.69 -7.03 -21.72
CA LEU A 47 -21.51 -6.56 -20.60
C LEU A 47 -20.82 -5.41 -19.87
N SER A 48 -20.50 -4.33 -20.59
CA SER A 48 -19.74 -3.19 -20.08
C SER A 48 -20.46 -2.41 -18.96
N HIS A 49 -21.79 -2.52 -18.87
CA HIS A 49 -22.60 -1.88 -17.82
C HIS A 49 -22.39 -2.52 -16.43
N LEU A 50 -21.99 -3.80 -16.36
CA LEU A 50 -21.74 -4.52 -15.10
C LEU A 50 -20.31 -4.30 -14.57
N LYS A 51 -19.90 -3.03 -14.41
CA LYS A 51 -18.52 -2.66 -14.06
C LYS A 51 -18.01 -3.37 -12.81
N PHE A 52 -18.78 -3.38 -11.72
CA PHE A 52 -18.37 -3.99 -10.45
C PHE A 52 -18.22 -5.51 -10.56
N SER A 53 -19.17 -6.20 -11.19
CA SER A 53 -19.10 -7.66 -11.38
C SER A 53 -17.91 -8.05 -12.25
N ASN A 54 -17.63 -7.26 -13.30
CA ASN A 54 -16.48 -7.49 -14.16
C ASN A 54 -15.16 -7.30 -13.42
N GLU A 55 -15.04 -6.25 -12.57
CA GLU A 55 -13.86 -6.07 -11.73
C GLU A 55 -13.75 -7.14 -10.64
N ALA A 56 -14.85 -7.64 -10.08
CA ALA A 56 -14.82 -8.73 -9.09
C ALA A 56 -14.27 -10.04 -9.67
N ILE A 57 -14.61 -10.35 -10.93
CA ILE A 57 -14.04 -11.51 -11.65
C ILE A 57 -12.53 -11.32 -11.85
N VAL A 58 -12.11 -10.14 -12.30
CA VAL A 58 -10.68 -9.82 -12.51
C VAL A 58 -9.92 -9.87 -11.17
N PHE A 59 -10.51 -9.33 -10.11
CA PHE A 59 -9.96 -9.38 -8.76
C PHE A 59 -9.77 -10.81 -8.26
N SER A 60 -10.76 -11.68 -8.49
CA SER A 60 -10.66 -13.10 -8.14
C SER A 60 -9.51 -13.79 -8.90
N ALA A 61 -9.30 -13.44 -10.17
CA ALA A 61 -8.17 -13.92 -10.95
C ALA A 61 -6.81 -13.45 -10.39
N ILE A 62 -6.73 -12.20 -9.93
CA ILE A 62 -5.53 -11.66 -9.27
C ILE A 62 -5.23 -12.46 -7.99
N LEU A 63 -6.22 -12.69 -7.13
CA LEU A 63 -6.02 -13.45 -5.90
C LEU A 63 -5.56 -14.89 -6.17
N LEU A 64 -6.14 -15.56 -7.17
CA LEU A 64 -5.70 -16.89 -7.58
C LEU A 64 -4.30 -16.89 -8.18
N THR A 65 -3.89 -15.82 -8.85
CA THR A 65 -2.51 -15.66 -9.34
C THR A 65 -1.53 -15.54 -8.17
N ALA A 66 -1.84 -14.73 -7.16
CA ALA A 66 -1.04 -14.65 -5.94
C ALA A 66 -0.94 -16.01 -5.23
N ASN A 67 -2.07 -16.73 -5.14
CA ASN A 67 -2.12 -18.08 -4.57
C ASN A 67 -1.24 -19.06 -5.36
N ALA A 68 -1.33 -19.03 -6.69
CA ALA A 68 -0.51 -19.86 -7.56
C ALA A 68 0.98 -19.64 -7.33
N ILE A 69 1.42 -18.37 -7.27
CA ILE A 69 2.82 -18.00 -7.05
C ILE A 69 3.29 -18.43 -5.65
N ALA A 70 2.47 -18.24 -4.62
CA ALA A 70 2.80 -18.63 -3.25
C ALA A 70 2.99 -20.15 -3.10
N TYR A 71 2.05 -20.95 -3.63
CA TYR A 71 2.14 -22.41 -3.58
C TYR A 71 3.22 -22.96 -4.51
N PHE A 72 3.46 -22.32 -5.66
CA PHE A 72 4.57 -22.66 -6.52
C PHE A 72 5.89 -22.45 -5.79
N GLY A 73 6.03 -21.31 -5.09
CA GLY A 73 7.18 -21.01 -4.25
C GLY A 73 7.44 -22.09 -3.19
N LYS A 74 6.40 -22.50 -2.46
CA LYS A 74 6.50 -23.60 -1.49
C LYS A 74 6.86 -24.95 -2.12
N ALA A 75 6.48 -25.19 -3.37
CA ALA A 75 6.78 -26.44 -4.07
C ALA A 75 8.24 -26.51 -4.55
N ILE A 76 8.86 -25.37 -4.86
CA ILE A 76 10.24 -25.28 -5.34
C ILE A 76 11.24 -24.85 -4.26
N ASP A 77 10.78 -24.54 -3.05
CA ASP A 77 11.65 -24.06 -1.99
C ASP A 77 12.63 -25.16 -1.57
N ASN A 78 13.91 -24.90 -1.80
CA ASN A 78 15.00 -25.80 -1.44
C ASN A 78 15.49 -25.57 0.00
N GLY A 79 14.66 -24.96 0.87
CA GLY A 79 15.01 -24.57 2.24
C GLY A 79 15.80 -23.25 2.33
N SER A 80 15.93 -22.53 1.22
CA SER A 80 16.61 -21.22 1.18
C SER A 80 15.74 -20.09 1.74
N GLY A 81 14.41 -20.28 1.72
CA GLY A 81 13.45 -19.26 2.16
C GLY A 81 13.52 -17.96 1.37
N ASN A 82 14.14 -17.94 0.17
CA ASN A 82 14.25 -16.75 -0.66
C ASN A 82 13.07 -16.64 -1.64
N PHE A 83 12.06 -15.88 -1.24
CA PHE A 83 10.86 -15.65 -2.04
C PHE A 83 10.95 -14.40 -2.94
N SER A 84 12.07 -13.66 -2.90
CA SER A 84 12.17 -12.38 -3.61
C SER A 84 11.91 -12.51 -5.10
N ILE A 85 12.51 -13.52 -5.74
CA ILE A 85 12.35 -13.75 -7.17
C ILE A 85 10.89 -14.08 -7.56
N LEU A 86 10.15 -14.75 -6.67
CA LEU A 86 8.74 -15.08 -6.89
C LEU A 86 7.84 -13.85 -6.80
N ILE A 87 8.14 -12.95 -5.86
CA ILE A 87 7.45 -11.67 -5.76
C ILE A 87 7.81 -10.80 -6.98
N LEU A 88 9.06 -10.84 -7.45
CA LEU A 88 9.45 -10.14 -8.68
C LEU A 88 8.69 -10.68 -9.91
N ILE A 89 8.51 -12.00 -10.00
CA ILE A 89 7.69 -12.63 -11.05
C ILE A 89 6.25 -12.11 -10.99
N SER A 90 5.67 -11.93 -9.80
CA SER A 90 4.31 -11.37 -9.68
C SER A 90 4.22 -9.93 -10.18
N VAL A 91 5.26 -9.11 -9.98
CA VAL A 91 5.35 -7.75 -10.57
C VAL A 91 5.24 -7.82 -12.09
N PHE A 92 5.99 -8.71 -12.73
CA PHE A 92 5.97 -8.83 -14.19
C PHE A 92 4.65 -9.40 -14.70
N ILE A 93 4.08 -10.42 -14.04
CA ILE A 93 2.78 -10.99 -14.42
C ILE A 93 1.70 -9.91 -14.36
N TYR A 94 1.56 -9.22 -13.22
CA TYR A 94 0.55 -8.17 -13.09
C TYR A 94 0.87 -6.95 -13.97
N GLY A 95 2.13 -6.57 -14.14
CA GLY A 95 2.52 -5.46 -15.00
C GLY A 95 2.15 -5.72 -16.47
N VAL A 96 2.49 -6.90 -16.98
CA VAL A 96 2.18 -7.31 -18.36
C VAL A 96 0.67 -7.45 -18.56
N LEU A 97 -0.04 -8.14 -17.67
CA LEU A 97 -1.50 -8.27 -17.76
C LEU A 97 -2.19 -6.91 -17.63
N GLY A 98 -1.77 -6.08 -16.69
CA GLY A 98 -2.29 -4.71 -16.50
C GLY A 98 -2.11 -3.87 -17.77
N TYR A 99 -0.93 -3.94 -18.39
CA TYR A 99 -0.62 -3.25 -19.64
C TYR A 99 -1.41 -3.77 -20.84
N ILE A 100 -1.43 -5.09 -21.07
CA ILE A 100 -2.14 -5.71 -22.22
C ILE A 100 -3.64 -5.42 -22.15
N PHE A 101 -4.21 -5.49 -20.95
CA PHE A 101 -5.65 -5.37 -20.76
C PHE A 101 -6.11 -3.96 -20.34
N ASN A 102 -5.21 -2.98 -20.28
CA ASN A 102 -5.50 -1.61 -19.81
C ASN A 102 -6.27 -1.60 -18.47
N SER A 103 -5.89 -2.47 -17.53
CA SER A 103 -6.58 -2.62 -16.25
C SER A 103 -5.82 -1.91 -15.14
N ARG A 104 -6.39 -0.79 -14.66
CA ARG A 104 -5.90 -0.08 -13.46
C ARG A 104 -5.86 -0.97 -12.22
N LEU A 105 -6.85 -1.86 -12.05
CA LEU A 105 -6.91 -2.78 -10.91
C LEU A 105 -5.71 -3.73 -10.89
N ILE A 106 -5.42 -4.40 -12.02
CA ILE A 106 -4.26 -5.30 -12.10
C ILE A 106 -2.96 -4.50 -11.90
N TRP A 107 -2.89 -3.29 -12.46
CA TRP A 107 -1.73 -2.41 -12.28
C TRP A 107 -1.47 -2.04 -10.80
N ILE A 108 -2.51 -1.80 -10.00
CA ILE A 108 -2.39 -1.59 -8.54
C ILE A 108 -1.66 -2.78 -7.90
N PHE A 109 -2.03 -4.01 -8.25
CA PHE A 109 -1.39 -5.21 -7.72
C PHE A 109 0.05 -5.40 -8.21
N ALA A 110 0.37 -4.92 -9.41
CA ALA A 110 1.77 -4.84 -9.86
C ALA A 110 2.58 -3.89 -8.97
N LEU A 111 2.05 -2.72 -8.64
CA LEU A 111 2.70 -1.72 -7.78
C LEU A 111 2.84 -2.21 -6.33
N ILE A 112 1.80 -2.86 -5.79
CA ILE A 112 1.86 -3.49 -4.45
C ILE A 112 2.94 -4.58 -4.43
N SER A 113 2.96 -5.43 -5.45
CA SER A 113 3.99 -6.47 -5.60
C SER A 113 5.39 -5.86 -5.72
N LEU A 114 5.52 -4.72 -6.41
CA LEU A 114 6.80 -4.05 -6.59
C LEU A 114 7.34 -3.50 -5.28
N GLY A 115 6.48 -2.90 -4.46
CA GLY A 115 6.85 -2.47 -3.11
C GLY A 115 7.20 -3.66 -2.20
N ALA A 116 6.43 -4.74 -2.27
CA ALA A 116 6.71 -5.97 -1.52
C ALA A 116 8.05 -6.59 -1.92
N TRP A 117 8.33 -6.67 -3.22
CA TRP A 117 9.61 -7.15 -3.75
C TRP A 117 10.75 -6.27 -3.26
N PHE A 118 10.65 -4.94 -3.40
CA PHE A 118 11.70 -4.01 -2.97
C PHE A 118 12.01 -4.15 -1.46
N GLY A 119 10.98 -4.24 -0.62
CA GLY A 119 11.16 -4.47 0.81
C GLY A 119 11.83 -5.81 1.11
N THR A 120 11.40 -6.87 0.42
CA THR A 120 11.95 -8.22 0.66
C THR A 120 13.38 -8.35 0.14
N GLU A 121 13.67 -7.85 -1.07
CA GLU A 121 14.99 -7.88 -1.69
C GLU A 121 16.01 -7.09 -0.88
N THR A 122 15.69 -5.85 -0.48
CA THR A 122 16.59 -5.07 0.37
C THR A 122 16.77 -5.71 1.75
N GLY A 123 15.76 -6.45 2.25
CA GLY A 123 15.87 -7.32 3.41
C GLY A 123 16.89 -8.45 3.20
N TYR A 124 16.75 -9.24 2.14
CA TYR A 124 17.70 -10.33 1.85
C TYR A 124 19.13 -9.83 1.60
N LEU A 125 19.30 -8.74 0.85
CA LEU A 125 20.62 -8.15 0.59
C LEU A 125 21.29 -7.62 1.86
N SER A 126 20.50 -7.17 2.84
CA SER A 126 20.99 -6.82 4.19
C SER A 126 21.09 -8.03 5.11
N ARG A 127 20.79 -9.26 4.65
CA ARG A 127 20.70 -10.49 5.46
C ARG A 127 19.73 -10.36 6.63
N TRP A 128 18.61 -9.68 6.39
CA TRP A 128 17.61 -9.30 7.39
C TRP A 128 18.15 -8.44 8.53
N ASN A 129 19.31 -7.81 8.31
CA ASN A 129 19.82 -6.80 9.21
C ASN A 129 19.01 -5.51 9.06
N TYR A 130 19.07 -4.66 10.07
CA TYR A 130 18.24 -3.47 10.17
C TYR A 130 18.56 -2.43 9.08
N TYR A 131 19.79 -2.41 8.56
CA TYR A 131 20.26 -1.46 7.56
C TYR A 131 20.62 -2.09 6.22
N PHE A 132 20.20 -1.40 5.15
CA PHE A 132 20.66 -1.64 3.79
C PHE A 132 21.20 -0.31 3.28
N LEU A 133 22.50 -0.27 2.95
CA LEU A 133 23.20 0.98 2.59
C LEU A 133 23.04 2.09 3.67
N GLY A 134 23.02 1.69 4.95
CA GLY A 134 22.82 2.61 6.08
C GLY A 134 21.38 3.09 6.27
N MET A 135 20.41 2.56 5.50
CA MET A 135 19.00 2.94 5.57
C MET A 135 18.16 1.84 6.21
N ASN A 136 17.34 2.20 7.19
CA ASN A 136 16.28 1.33 7.70
C ASN A 136 15.09 1.27 6.72
N TYR A 137 14.09 0.42 7.01
CA TYR A 137 12.95 0.22 6.11
C TYR A 137 12.20 1.52 5.75
N PRO A 138 11.78 2.37 6.72
CA PRO A 138 11.17 3.66 6.39
C PRO A 138 12.01 4.49 5.40
N LEU A 139 13.30 4.67 5.65
CA LEU A 139 14.15 5.49 4.79
C LEU A 139 14.31 4.89 3.37
N ARG A 140 14.41 3.55 3.24
CA ARG A 140 14.40 2.88 1.93
C ARG A 140 13.10 3.18 1.17
N PHE A 141 11.95 3.15 1.85
CA PHE A 141 10.65 3.39 1.23
C PHE A 141 10.39 4.87 0.91
N VAL A 142 11.04 5.82 1.59
CA VAL A 142 11.03 7.24 1.19
C VAL A 142 11.65 7.37 -0.21
N LEU A 143 12.83 6.79 -0.44
CA LEU A 143 13.47 6.83 -1.76
C LEU A 143 12.62 6.10 -2.82
N PHE A 144 12.13 4.91 -2.50
CA PHE A 144 11.27 4.13 -3.40
C PHE A 144 10.01 4.91 -3.78
N GLY A 145 9.30 5.48 -2.81
CA GLY A 145 8.09 6.28 -3.04
C GLY A 145 8.37 7.53 -3.87
N ALA A 146 9.48 8.23 -3.59
CA ALA A 146 9.89 9.40 -4.37
C ALA A 146 10.20 9.05 -5.83
N ILE A 147 10.95 7.96 -6.06
CA ILE A 147 11.26 7.46 -7.41
C ILE A 147 9.99 7.04 -8.13
N LEU A 148 9.09 6.30 -7.47
CA LEU A 148 7.84 5.86 -8.07
C LEU A 148 6.91 7.03 -8.42
N THR A 149 6.88 8.04 -7.55
CA THR A 149 6.15 9.30 -7.77
C THR A 149 6.71 10.03 -8.99
N ALA A 150 8.03 10.24 -9.07
CA ALA A 150 8.69 10.87 -10.22
C ALA A 150 8.47 10.07 -11.51
N ALA A 151 8.59 8.74 -11.45
CA ALA A 151 8.37 7.85 -12.58
C ALA A 151 6.95 7.95 -13.13
N SER A 152 5.95 8.18 -12.26
CA SER A 152 4.57 8.40 -12.70
C SER A 152 4.47 9.58 -13.66
N PHE A 153 5.14 10.70 -13.39
CA PHE A 153 5.09 11.87 -14.29
C PHE A 153 5.70 11.59 -15.67
N ILE A 154 6.71 10.71 -15.75
CA ILE A 154 7.29 10.26 -17.03
C ILE A 154 6.25 9.48 -17.85
N MET A 155 5.35 8.73 -17.18
CA MET A 155 4.29 7.96 -17.85
C MET A 155 3.30 8.83 -18.63
N LYS A 156 3.16 10.13 -18.29
CA LYS A 156 2.28 11.06 -19.04
C LYS A 156 2.69 11.22 -20.50
N VAL A 157 3.96 11.03 -20.83
CA VAL A 157 4.50 11.25 -22.19
C VAL A 157 4.01 10.17 -23.18
N LYS A 158 3.74 8.95 -22.72
CA LYS A 158 3.34 7.83 -23.58
C LYS A 158 1.83 7.56 -23.44
N PRO A 159 1.02 7.63 -24.52
CA PRO A 159 -0.44 7.50 -24.42
C PRO A 159 -0.93 6.24 -23.70
N LYS A 160 -0.28 5.09 -23.95
CA LYS A 160 -0.61 3.82 -23.29
C LYS A 160 -0.26 3.79 -21.79
N LEU A 161 0.77 4.53 -21.37
CA LEU A 161 1.18 4.60 -19.95
C LEU A 161 0.47 5.72 -19.20
N ALA A 162 0.02 6.77 -19.91
CA ALA A 162 -0.75 7.86 -19.33
C ALA A 162 -2.03 7.36 -18.63
N HIS A 163 -2.64 6.27 -19.11
CA HIS A 163 -3.77 5.62 -18.46
C HIS A 163 -3.48 5.16 -17.02
N PHE A 164 -2.22 4.81 -16.73
CA PHE A 164 -1.78 4.35 -15.41
C PHE A 164 -1.13 5.46 -14.56
N PHE A 165 -1.03 6.68 -15.09
CA PHE A 165 -0.43 7.82 -14.39
C PHE A 165 -1.04 8.00 -13.00
N GLN A 166 -2.36 8.20 -12.93
CA GLN A 166 -3.03 8.55 -11.67
C GLN A 166 -2.85 7.47 -10.61
N VAL A 167 -2.93 6.20 -11.01
CA VAL A 167 -2.78 5.06 -10.10
C VAL A 167 -1.33 4.95 -9.59
N THR A 168 -0.36 5.11 -10.48
CA THR A 168 1.07 5.04 -10.13
C THR A 168 1.48 6.23 -9.27
N TYR A 169 0.93 7.41 -9.56
CA TYR A 169 1.16 8.61 -8.78
C TYR A 169 0.63 8.48 -7.36
N ILE A 170 -0.64 8.07 -7.19
CA ILE A 170 -1.23 7.83 -5.87
C ILE A 170 -0.44 6.77 -5.11
N ALA A 171 -0.07 5.66 -5.75
CA ALA A 171 0.73 4.62 -5.10
C ALA A 171 2.09 5.14 -4.63
N GLY A 172 2.80 5.91 -5.48
CA GLY A 172 4.06 6.55 -5.12
C GLY A 172 3.91 7.50 -3.92
N MET A 173 2.86 8.31 -3.92
CA MET A 173 2.54 9.23 -2.82
C MET A 173 2.22 8.48 -1.53
N VAL A 174 1.46 7.37 -1.59
CA VAL A 174 1.22 6.50 -0.42
C VAL A 174 2.54 5.97 0.14
N TYR A 175 3.39 5.37 -0.69
CA TYR A 175 4.68 4.86 -0.23
C TYR A 175 5.55 5.96 0.38
N LEU A 176 5.64 7.12 -0.29
CA LEU A 176 6.47 8.23 0.15
C LEU A 176 5.99 8.81 1.49
N PHE A 177 4.72 9.16 1.60
CA PHE A 177 4.18 9.86 2.76
C PHE A 177 4.03 8.95 3.99
N VAL A 178 3.62 7.69 3.79
CA VAL A 178 3.60 6.71 4.88
C VAL A 178 5.00 6.45 5.39
N ALA A 179 5.99 6.34 4.49
CA ALA A 179 7.38 6.15 4.88
C ALA A 179 7.96 7.38 5.60
N LEU A 180 7.66 8.60 5.14
CA LEU A 180 8.08 9.84 5.81
C LEU A 180 7.47 9.98 7.20
N TRP A 181 6.20 9.62 7.36
CA TRP A 181 5.55 9.58 8.67
C TRP A 181 6.17 8.52 9.59
N ALA A 182 6.36 7.29 9.10
CA ALA A 182 7.05 6.26 9.88
C ALA A 182 8.46 6.71 10.27
N LEU A 183 9.19 7.34 9.36
CA LEU A 183 10.52 7.88 9.59
C LEU A 183 10.52 9.03 10.61
N SER A 184 9.47 9.84 10.69
CA SER A 184 9.35 10.88 11.73
C SER A 184 9.10 10.31 13.13
N VAL A 185 8.54 9.11 13.23
CA VAL A 185 8.32 8.38 14.49
C VAL A 185 9.54 7.54 14.89
N PHE A 186 10.13 6.81 13.95
CA PHE A 186 11.16 5.82 14.22
C PHE A 186 12.58 6.30 13.95
N GLY A 187 12.76 7.40 13.19
CA GLY A 187 14.06 7.82 12.70
C GLY A 187 14.76 6.74 11.90
N ASN A 188 16.09 6.81 11.81
CA ASN A 188 16.93 5.83 11.14
C ASN A 188 17.71 4.97 12.14
N PHE A 189 17.03 4.42 13.14
CA PHE A 189 17.63 3.50 14.13
C PHE A 189 17.57 2.04 13.66
N ALA A 190 18.46 1.21 14.20
CA ALA A 190 18.60 -0.17 13.79
C ALA A 190 17.46 -0.98 14.39
N SER A 191 17.37 -1.00 15.72
CA SER A 191 16.42 -1.82 16.46
C SER A 191 15.40 -0.99 17.23
N LEU A 192 14.30 -1.64 17.61
CA LEU A 192 13.32 -1.07 18.55
C LEU A 192 13.95 -0.79 19.92
N GLU A 193 14.91 -1.60 20.35
CA GLU A 193 15.64 -1.43 21.61
C GLU A 193 16.48 -0.15 21.61
N GLU A 194 17.21 0.11 20.52
CA GLU A 194 17.91 1.38 20.33
C GLU A 194 16.93 2.56 20.32
N TRP A 195 15.80 2.43 19.62
CA TRP A 195 14.77 3.47 19.59
C TRP A 195 14.23 3.81 20.99
N TYR A 196 13.94 2.82 21.84
CA TYR A 196 13.49 3.05 23.22
C TYR A 196 14.53 3.77 24.10
N SER A 197 15.82 3.59 23.81
CA SER A 197 16.90 4.22 24.56
C SER A 197 17.15 5.68 24.18
N VAL A 198 16.58 6.13 23.06
CA VAL A 198 16.84 7.44 22.48
C VAL A 198 15.76 8.44 22.88
N ARG A 199 16.18 9.64 23.28
CA ARG A 199 15.24 10.72 23.61
C ARG A 199 14.50 11.18 22.35
N GLN A 200 13.17 11.27 22.42
CA GLN A 200 12.29 11.64 21.30
C GLN A 200 12.66 12.97 20.62
N LEU A 201 13.28 13.90 21.34
CA LEU A 201 13.80 15.17 20.79
C LEU A 201 14.85 14.99 19.69
N SER A 202 15.61 13.89 19.69
CA SER A 202 16.59 13.61 18.63
C SER A 202 15.94 13.30 17.27
N LEU A 203 14.68 12.86 17.29
CA LEU A 203 13.87 12.57 16.10
C LEU A 203 13.23 13.83 15.50
N PHE A 204 13.39 14.98 16.16
CA PHE A 204 12.78 16.23 15.73
C PHE A 204 13.15 16.61 14.30
N TYR A 205 14.38 16.35 13.87
CA TYR A 205 14.82 16.60 12.50
C TYR A 205 14.02 15.79 11.47
N TRP A 206 13.73 14.50 11.73
CA TRP A 206 12.90 13.67 10.85
C TRP A 206 11.46 14.16 10.80
N ALA A 207 10.91 14.60 11.92
CA ALA A 207 9.59 15.24 11.97
C ALA A 207 9.56 16.54 11.18
N LEU A 208 10.60 17.38 11.29
CA LEU A 208 10.71 18.61 10.52
C LEU A 208 10.84 18.33 9.02
N THR A 209 11.63 17.35 8.61
CA THR A 209 11.75 16.92 7.20
C THR A 209 10.42 16.44 6.66
N SER A 210 9.72 15.56 7.39
CA SER A 210 8.39 15.08 7.03
C SER A 210 7.39 16.23 6.88
N ALA A 211 7.34 17.16 7.84
CA ALA A 211 6.49 18.34 7.79
C ALA A 211 6.85 19.27 6.62
N ALA A 212 8.13 19.48 6.34
CA ALA A 212 8.59 20.29 5.22
C ALA A 212 8.15 19.69 3.87
N VAL A 213 8.25 18.37 3.70
CA VAL A 213 7.75 17.69 2.49
C VAL A 213 6.22 17.80 2.39
N CYS A 214 5.49 17.69 3.50
CA CYS A 214 4.04 17.90 3.52
C CYS A 214 3.67 19.30 3.04
N VAL A 215 4.31 20.34 3.61
CA VAL A 215 4.08 21.73 3.19
C VAL A 215 4.45 21.95 1.72
N ALA A 216 5.61 21.42 1.28
CA ALA A 216 6.04 21.54 -0.11
C ALA A 216 5.03 20.88 -1.07
N SER A 217 4.52 19.70 -0.74
CA SER A 217 3.48 19.01 -1.51
C SER A 217 2.16 19.77 -1.52
N THR A 218 1.74 20.34 -0.39
CA THR A 218 0.54 21.18 -0.34
C THR A 218 0.68 22.43 -1.21
N VAL A 219 1.81 23.13 -1.12
CA VAL A 219 2.08 24.32 -1.95
C VAL A 219 2.16 23.95 -3.42
N PHE A 220 2.82 22.84 -3.76
CA PHE A 220 2.85 22.31 -5.12
C PHE A 220 1.45 22.00 -5.63
N GLY A 221 0.64 21.28 -4.85
CA GLY A 221 -0.74 20.95 -5.19
C GLY A 221 -1.63 22.17 -5.40
N LEU A 222 -1.47 23.21 -4.58
CA LEU A 222 -2.18 24.48 -4.74
C LEU A 222 -1.71 25.25 -5.99
N LYS A 223 -0.40 25.29 -6.25
CA LYS A 223 0.18 26.03 -7.38
C LYS A 223 -0.17 25.42 -8.74
N TYR A 224 -0.23 24.09 -8.82
CA TYR A 224 -0.44 23.36 -10.08
C TYR A 224 -1.83 22.74 -10.20
N HIS A 225 -2.76 23.07 -9.29
CA HIS A 225 -4.10 22.46 -9.22
C HIS A 225 -4.05 20.92 -9.20
N ASP A 226 -3.10 20.36 -8.45
CA ASP A 226 -2.95 18.93 -8.23
C ASP A 226 -3.57 18.56 -6.89
N ASP A 227 -4.79 18.03 -6.94
CA ASP A 227 -5.56 17.64 -5.76
C ASP A 227 -4.87 16.53 -4.97
N VAL A 228 -4.20 15.58 -5.64
CA VAL A 228 -3.51 14.47 -4.98
C VAL A 228 -2.34 15.01 -4.15
N ALA A 229 -1.47 15.85 -4.73
CA ALA A 229 -0.38 16.48 -3.99
C ALA A 229 -0.88 17.30 -2.80
N ARG A 230 -1.95 18.07 -3.02
CA ARG A 230 -2.55 18.93 -2.00
C ARG A 230 -3.09 18.12 -0.83
N GLU A 231 -3.92 17.12 -1.11
CA GLU A 231 -4.60 16.30 -0.11
C GLU A 231 -3.62 15.45 0.69
N PHE A 232 -2.65 14.80 0.02
CA PHE A 232 -1.60 14.06 0.74
C PHE A 232 -0.78 14.98 1.66
N GLY A 233 -0.36 16.15 1.15
CA GLY A 233 0.38 17.12 1.95
C GLY A 233 -0.40 17.58 3.19
N ILE A 234 -1.67 17.96 3.03
CA ILE A 234 -2.51 18.43 4.14
C ILE A 234 -2.78 17.30 5.14
N THR A 235 -3.20 16.12 4.66
CA THR A 235 -3.53 14.98 5.52
C THR A 235 -2.34 14.52 6.33
N PHE A 236 -1.17 14.35 5.70
CA PHE A 236 0.02 13.92 6.43
C PHE A 236 0.61 15.02 7.32
N LEU A 237 0.39 16.31 7.01
CA LEU A 237 0.74 17.38 7.93
C LEU A 237 -0.05 17.29 9.24
N PHE A 238 -1.38 17.08 9.15
CA PHE A 238 -2.21 16.84 10.34
C PHE A 238 -1.79 15.57 11.07
N LEU A 239 -1.54 14.49 10.32
CA LEU A 239 -1.11 13.22 10.89
C LEU A 239 0.20 13.37 11.68
N ASN A 240 1.19 14.07 11.13
CA ASN A 240 2.44 14.38 11.85
C ASN A 240 2.19 15.25 13.08
N LEU A 241 1.34 16.28 12.98
CA LEU A 241 1.02 17.16 14.11
C LEU A 241 0.36 16.38 15.25
N TYR A 242 -0.62 15.54 14.95
CA TYR A 242 -1.28 14.70 15.95
C TYR A 242 -0.31 13.66 16.51
N THR A 243 0.54 13.06 15.70
CA THR A 243 1.58 12.15 16.19
C THR A 243 2.46 12.84 17.23
N ARG A 244 2.93 14.06 16.96
CA ARG A 244 3.70 14.85 17.93
C ARG A 244 2.90 15.24 19.16
N TYR A 245 1.61 15.54 18.99
CA TYR A 245 0.72 15.83 20.10
C TYR A 245 0.65 14.67 21.09
N PHE A 246 0.47 13.44 20.59
CA PHE A 246 0.52 12.24 21.44
C PHE A 246 1.91 12.05 22.05
N GLU A 247 2.98 12.15 21.28
CA GLU A 247 4.33 11.89 21.79
C GLU A 247 4.78 12.84 22.90
N TYR A 248 4.45 14.13 22.83
CA TYR A 248 4.91 15.12 23.82
C TYR A 248 3.95 15.30 25.00
N PHE A 249 2.64 15.18 24.77
CA PHE A 249 1.63 15.52 25.77
C PHE A 249 0.96 14.32 26.44
N TRP A 250 1.13 13.10 25.91
CA TRP A 250 0.47 11.92 26.48
C TRP A 250 0.82 11.72 27.96
N ASP A 251 2.09 11.69 28.32
CA ASP A 251 2.51 11.47 29.72
C ASP A 251 2.62 12.77 30.53
N SER A 252 2.80 13.91 29.85
CA SER A 252 3.06 15.20 30.49
C SER A 252 1.80 15.94 30.96
N TRP A 253 0.66 15.74 30.29
CA TRP A 253 -0.57 16.50 30.55
C TRP A 253 -1.60 15.72 31.36
N HIS A 254 -2.44 16.44 32.11
CA HIS A 254 -3.61 15.86 32.74
C HIS A 254 -4.56 15.30 31.66
N LYS A 255 -4.97 14.03 31.79
CA LYS A 255 -5.72 13.31 30.72
C LYS A 255 -7.00 14.04 30.30
N ALA A 256 -7.73 14.65 31.24
CA ALA A 256 -8.92 15.43 30.93
C ALA A 256 -8.61 16.64 30.01
N LEU A 257 -7.52 17.37 30.28
CA LEU A 257 -7.08 18.50 29.46
C LEU A 257 -6.60 18.02 28.07
N PHE A 258 -5.84 16.92 28.05
CA PHE A 258 -5.37 16.30 26.81
C PHE A 258 -6.53 15.92 25.88
N PHE A 259 -7.57 15.23 26.39
CA PHE A 259 -8.72 14.86 25.57
C PHE A 259 -9.62 16.06 25.23
N ALA A 260 -9.72 17.06 26.10
CA ALA A 260 -10.49 18.29 25.82
C ALA A 260 -9.88 19.07 24.62
N VAL A 261 -8.56 19.25 24.60
CA VAL A 261 -7.87 19.93 23.49
C VAL A 261 -7.98 19.11 22.20
N LEU A 262 -7.82 17.78 22.30
CA LEU A 262 -7.99 16.89 21.15
C LEU A 262 -9.41 17.00 20.56
N ALA A 263 -10.44 16.93 21.40
CA ALA A 263 -11.84 17.05 20.98
C ALA A 263 -12.13 18.43 20.36
N ALA A 264 -11.65 19.51 20.99
CA ALA A 264 -11.79 20.86 20.44
C ALA A 264 -11.12 21.01 19.07
N SER A 265 -9.95 20.41 18.87
CA SER A 265 -9.24 20.44 17.59
C SER A 265 -10.04 19.74 16.48
N PHE A 266 -10.57 18.53 16.73
CA PHE A 266 -11.39 17.80 15.76
C PHE A 266 -12.70 18.52 15.47
N TRP A 267 -13.33 19.09 16.49
CA TRP A 267 -14.55 19.88 16.31
C TRP A 267 -14.31 21.11 15.41
N LEU A 268 -13.21 21.84 15.62
CA LEU A 268 -12.85 23.00 14.78
C LEU A 268 -12.56 22.61 13.33
N ILE A 269 -11.83 21.52 13.11
CA ILE A 269 -11.55 21.00 11.76
C ILE A 269 -12.86 20.55 11.09
N GLY A 270 -13.69 19.77 11.78
CA GLY A 270 -14.97 19.29 11.27
C GLY A 270 -15.90 20.44 10.87
N ARG A 271 -16.04 21.46 11.73
CA ARG A 271 -16.86 22.64 11.43
C ARG A 271 -16.37 23.42 10.21
N LYS A 272 -15.05 23.52 10.01
CA LYS A 272 -14.49 24.16 8.81
C LYS A 272 -14.73 23.31 7.56
N ALA A 273 -14.59 21.99 7.65
CA ALA A 273 -14.87 21.07 6.56
C ALA A 273 -16.35 21.15 6.12
N GLU A 274 -17.30 21.15 7.07
CA GLU A 274 -18.73 21.31 6.79
C GLU A 274 -19.04 22.63 6.07
N LYS A 275 -18.40 23.73 6.48
CA LYS A 275 -18.61 25.04 5.83
C LYS A 275 -18.16 25.01 4.37
N ILE A 276 -17.04 24.36 4.06
CA ILE A 276 -16.55 24.22 2.68
C ILE A 276 -17.52 23.36 1.86
N TRP A 277 -17.95 22.22 2.41
CA TRP A 277 -18.88 21.31 1.74
C TRP A 277 -20.22 21.97 1.42
N ASN A 278 -20.78 22.74 2.35
CA ASN A 278 -22.04 23.45 2.14
C ASN A 278 -21.93 24.55 1.07
N VAL A 279 -20.77 25.21 0.95
CA VAL A 279 -20.53 26.21 -0.11
C VAL A 279 -20.40 25.53 -1.48
N GLU A 280 -19.66 24.41 -1.58
CA GLU A 280 -19.55 23.63 -2.82
C GLU A 280 -20.92 23.09 -3.27
N PHE A 281 -21.72 22.56 -2.34
CA PHE A 281 -23.07 22.07 -2.61
C PHE A 281 -23.98 23.15 -3.20
N LEU A 282 -23.96 24.36 -2.64
CA LEU A 282 -24.75 25.49 -3.14
C LEU A 282 -24.29 26.01 -4.50
N THR A 283 -23.01 25.84 -4.84
CA THR A 283 -22.45 26.25 -6.13
C THR A 283 -22.80 25.27 -7.24
N ASN A 284 -22.92 23.97 -6.93
CA ASN A 284 -23.30 22.91 -7.89
C ASN A 284 -24.81 22.85 -8.21
N ILE A 285 -25.66 23.62 -7.52
CA ILE A 285 -27.12 23.69 -7.74
C ILE A 285 -27.51 24.84 -8.68
N ARG A 286 -26.58 25.76 -8.99
CA ARG A 286 -26.75 26.85 -9.96
C ARG A 286 -26.21 26.47 -11.33
#